data_AF-A0A6J2T9C0-F1
#
_entry.id   AF-A0A6J2T9C0-F1
#
_cell.length_a   1.000
_cell.length_b   1.000
_cell.length_c   1.000
_cell.angle_alpha   90.00
_cell.angle_beta   90.00
_cell.angle_gamma   90.00
#
_symmetry.space_group_name_H-M   'P 1'
#
loop_
_entity.id
_entity.type
_entity.pdbx_description
1 polymer ?
#
loop_
_entity_poly.entity_id
_entity_poly.type
_entity_poly.pdbx_seq_one_letter_code
_entity_poly.pdbx_strand_id
1 'polypeptide(L)'
;MDIDKYFYGWDLLHKTIHKDVNKKSDLLMALAHFLLTKTYRLRCIGVGDERAFLEDEEGSELLPEYWNSDSTKYALRYVGTKDLYLLLGHKADDSLVINLLNNHTKSVSNICMEPELLVQELNGDIKTIMPTVPEIVHRYCKELFDPVVTGKLCEVSTQTNQTRRLREFKPKSVKPSPWF
;
A
#
# COMPACT_ATOMS: atom_id res chain seq x y z
N MET A 1 -7.49 -18.41 -8.04
CA MET A 1 -6.88 -18.46 -6.70
C MET A 1 -7.82 -19.26 -5.82
N ASP A 2 -7.34 -20.33 -5.19
CA ASP A 2 -8.13 -21.01 -4.15
C ASP A 2 -8.10 -20.13 -2.90
N ILE A 3 -9.23 -19.46 -2.62
CA ILE A 3 -9.36 -18.46 -1.56
C ILE A 3 -9.12 -19.12 -0.19
N ASP A 4 -9.69 -20.29 0.05
CA ASP A 4 -9.66 -20.93 1.36
C ASP A 4 -8.23 -21.38 1.71
N LYS A 5 -7.50 -21.88 0.71
CA LYS A 5 -6.08 -22.20 0.87
C LYS A 5 -5.21 -20.96 1.03
N TYR A 6 -5.48 -19.90 0.26
CA TYR A 6 -4.69 -18.66 0.28
C TYR A 6 -4.82 -17.91 1.61
N PHE A 7 -6.03 -17.88 2.16
CA PHE A 7 -6.36 -17.20 3.41
C PHE A 7 -6.26 -18.08 4.65
N TYR A 8 -5.60 -19.24 4.56
CA TYR A 8 -5.35 -20.07 5.73
C TYR A 8 -4.54 -19.29 6.80
N GLY A 9 -5.16 -19.11 7.97
CA GLY A 9 -4.64 -18.34 9.09
C GLY A 9 -5.25 -16.94 9.25
N TRP A 10 -6.06 -16.46 8.29
CA TRP A 10 -6.79 -15.20 8.43
C TRP A 10 -7.75 -15.23 9.63
N ASP A 11 -8.43 -16.36 9.84
CA ASP A 11 -9.36 -16.54 10.95
C ASP A 11 -8.66 -16.44 12.31
N LEU A 12 -7.41 -16.90 12.40
CA LEU A 12 -6.59 -16.77 13.60
C LEU A 12 -6.23 -15.30 13.86
N LEU A 13 -5.74 -14.58 12.85
CA LEU A 13 -5.44 -13.15 12.97
C LEU A 13 -6.70 -12.35 13.33
N HIS A 14 -7.82 -12.60 12.65
CA HIS A 14 -9.07 -11.90 12.93
C HIS A 14 -9.52 -12.14 14.38
N LYS A 15 -9.41 -13.38 14.90
CA LYS A 15 -9.69 -13.68 16.31
C LYS A 15 -8.79 -12.93 17.28
N THR A 16 -7.52 -12.65 16.95
CA THR A 16 -6.64 -11.89 17.86
C THR A 16 -6.98 -10.41 17.90
N ILE A 17 -7.56 -9.85 16.82
CA ILE A 17 -7.85 -8.40 16.72
C ILE A 17 -9.34 -8.03 16.77
N HIS A 18 -10.26 -9.01 16.79
CA HIS A 18 -11.70 -8.74 16.64
C HIS A 18 -12.28 -7.75 17.66
N LYS A 19 -11.66 -7.64 18.86
CA LYS A 19 -12.08 -6.69 19.90
C LYS A 19 -11.61 -5.28 19.63
N ASP A 20 -10.51 -5.13 18.90
CA ASP A 20 -9.88 -3.84 18.61
C ASP A 20 -10.43 -3.25 17.31
N VAL A 21 -10.86 -4.09 16.37
CA VAL A 21 -11.45 -3.68 15.08
C VAL A 21 -12.78 -2.96 15.32
N ASN A 22 -12.83 -1.67 14.98
CA ASN A 22 -14.02 -0.83 15.17
C ASN A 22 -14.48 -0.11 13.90
N LYS A 23 -13.67 -0.15 12.83
CA LYS A 23 -13.96 0.51 11.55
C LYS A 23 -13.45 -0.31 10.37
N LYS A 24 -14.09 -0.16 9.21
CA LYS A 24 -13.74 -0.93 8.00
C LYS A 24 -12.30 -0.74 7.52
N SER A 25 -11.71 0.44 7.75
CA SER A 25 -10.30 0.68 7.44
C SER A 25 -9.35 -0.20 8.26
N ASP A 26 -9.74 -0.62 9.47
CA ASP A 26 -8.94 -1.55 10.28
C ASP A 26 -8.78 -2.88 9.56
N LEU A 27 -9.86 -3.40 8.97
CA LEU A 27 -9.81 -4.67 8.25
C LEU A 27 -8.93 -4.61 7.00
N LEU A 28 -8.91 -3.47 6.29
CA LEU A 28 -7.98 -3.27 5.20
C LEU A 28 -6.53 -3.23 5.69
N MET A 29 -6.25 -2.53 6.78
CA MET A 29 -4.91 -2.48 7.38
C MET A 29 -4.47 -3.85 7.94
N ALA A 30 -5.39 -4.62 8.54
CA ALA A 30 -5.15 -5.98 9.00
C ALA A 30 -4.90 -6.94 7.83
N LEU A 31 -5.61 -6.78 6.70
CA LEU A 31 -5.33 -7.52 5.48
C LEU A 31 -3.94 -7.19 4.93
N ALA A 32 -3.55 -5.91 4.92
CA ALA A 32 -2.20 -5.52 4.51
C ALA A 32 -1.13 -6.20 5.39
N HIS A 33 -1.31 -6.16 6.71
CA HIS A 33 -0.45 -6.85 7.66
C HIS A 33 -0.37 -8.37 7.38
N PHE A 34 -1.52 -9.03 7.25
CA PHE A 34 -1.62 -10.46 6.97
C PHE A 34 -0.81 -10.83 5.72
N LEU A 35 -0.92 -10.04 4.65
CA LEU A 35 -0.20 -10.31 3.40
C LEU A 35 1.31 -10.08 3.54
N LEU A 36 1.74 -9.01 4.22
CA LEU A 36 3.16 -8.74 4.47
C LEU A 36 3.83 -9.87 5.26
N THR A 37 3.16 -10.39 6.28
CA THR A 37 3.70 -11.49 7.10
C THR A 37 3.61 -12.84 6.39
N LYS A 38 2.44 -13.16 5.81
CA LYS A 38 2.18 -14.46 5.17
C LYS A 38 2.94 -14.65 3.85
N THR A 39 2.85 -13.66 2.96
CA THR A 39 3.31 -13.77 1.57
C THR A 39 4.75 -13.25 1.43
N TYR A 40 5.06 -12.11 2.06
CA TYR A 40 6.36 -11.46 1.93
C TYR A 40 7.33 -11.78 3.07
N ARG A 41 6.89 -12.55 4.08
CA ARG A 41 7.71 -12.99 5.22
C ARG A 41 8.32 -11.85 6.04
N LEU A 42 7.68 -10.68 6.01
CA LEU A 42 8.06 -9.57 6.87
C LEU A 42 7.54 -9.81 8.28
N ARG A 43 8.21 -9.24 9.28
CA ARG A 43 7.85 -9.39 10.68
C ARG A 43 7.57 -8.03 11.28
N CYS A 44 6.43 -7.86 11.95
CA CYS A 44 6.04 -6.59 12.53
C CYS A 44 6.82 -6.36 13.83
N ILE A 45 7.50 -5.21 13.94
CA ILE A 45 8.31 -4.85 15.12
C ILE A 45 7.62 -3.80 16.01
N GLY A 46 6.46 -3.28 15.58
CA GLY A 46 5.62 -2.42 16.42
C GLY A 46 4.97 -1.27 15.67
N VAL A 47 4.38 -0.37 16.45
CA VAL A 47 3.75 0.86 15.97
C VAL A 47 4.78 1.99 15.79
N GLY A 48 4.42 3.00 14.99
CA GLY A 48 5.21 4.21 14.78
C GLY A 48 5.80 4.35 13.37
N ASP A 49 6.40 5.50 13.10
CA ASP A 49 7.03 5.88 11.82
C ASP A 49 8.54 6.14 11.96
N GLU A 50 9.10 5.80 13.12
CA GLU A 50 10.53 5.89 13.38
C GLU A 50 11.32 5.00 12.42
N ARG A 51 12.39 5.57 11.86
CA ARG A 51 13.25 4.90 10.87
C ARG A 51 14.45 4.17 11.49
N ALA A 52 14.57 4.24 12.81
CA ALA A 52 15.57 3.50 13.56
C ALA A 52 15.04 2.09 13.85
N PHE A 53 15.90 1.09 13.74
CA PHE A 53 15.65 -0.29 14.15
C PHE A 53 16.97 -0.91 14.62
N LEU A 54 16.88 -1.94 15.47
CA LEU A 54 18.04 -2.71 15.91
C LEU A 54 18.25 -3.88 14.94
N GLU A 55 19.50 -4.19 14.60
CA GLU A 55 19.81 -5.29 13.66
C GLU A 55 19.31 -6.66 14.17
N ASP A 56 19.16 -6.81 15.49
CA ASP A 56 18.71 -8.05 16.16
C ASP A 56 17.22 -8.02 16.60
N GLU A 57 16.42 -7.10 16.05
CA GLU A 57 15.01 -6.95 16.46
C GLU A 57 14.15 -8.10 15.92
N GLU A 58 13.76 -9.03 16.80
CA GLU A 58 12.87 -10.15 16.44
C GLU A 58 11.41 -9.66 16.31
N GLY A 59 10.92 -9.56 15.08
CA GLY A 59 9.52 -9.16 14.84
C GLY A 59 8.50 -10.29 15.01
N SER A 60 7.23 -9.90 15.14
CA SER A 60 6.06 -10.76 15.31
C SER A 60 5.24 -10.95 14.02
N GLU A 61 4.47 -12.03 13.98
CA GLU A 61 3.41 -12.26 12.98
C GLU A 61 2.05 -11.69 13.44
N LEU A 62 2.00 -11.17 14.68
CA LEU A 62 0.82 -10.55 15.27
C LEU A 62 0.86 -9.03 15.05
N LEU A 63 -0.31 -8.42 15.00
CA LEU A 63 -0.43 -6.97 15.13
C LEU A 63 -0.05 -6.55 16.56
N PRO A 64 0.69 -5.43 16.73
CA PRO A 64 1.04 -4.92 18.05
C PRO A 64 -0.19 -4.34 18.76
N GLU A 65 -0.11 -4.18 20.07
CA GLU A 65 -1.13 -3.42 20.80
C GLU A 65 -1.26 -1.99 20.26
N TYR A 66 -2.47 -1.43 20.31
CA TYR A 66 -2.77 -0.05 19.89
C TYR A 66 -2.48 0.26 18.41
N TRP A 67 -2.32 -0.75 17.56
CA TRP A 67 -2.03 -0.59 16.12
C TRP A 67 -3.04 0.27 15.35
N ASN A 68 -4.27 0.39 15.84
CA ASN A 68 -5.37 1.18 15.27
C ASN A 68 -5.91 2.25 16.24
N SER A 69 -5.12 2.68 17.24
CA SER A 69 -5.60 3.62 18.27
C SER A 69 -5.98 5.00 17.74
N ASP A 70 -5.33 5.47 16.67
CA ASP A 70 -5.68 6.72 15.99
C ASP A 70 -6.81 6.46 14.98
N SER A 71 -7.83 7.33 14.99
CA SER A 71 -9.00 7.18 14.13
C SER A 71 -8.68 7.38 12.64
N THR A 72 -7.64 8.16 12.34
CA THR A 72 -7.27 8.65 11.01
C THR A 72 -5.91 8.14 10.51
N LYS A 73 -5.02 7.68 11.39
CA LYS A 73 -3.66 7.30 11.03
C LYS A 73 -3.30 5.89 11.49
N TYR A 74 -2.47 5.24 10.70
CA TYR A 74 -1.85 3.96 11.02
C TYR A 74 -0.37 4.07 10.71
N ALA A 75 0.47 3.52 11.58
CA ALA A 75 1.89 3.44 11.35
C ALA A 75 2.42 2.14 11.94
N LEU A 76 2.83 1.23 11.06
CA LEU A 76 3.34 -0.09 11.42
C LEU A 76 4.73 -0.29 10.82
N ARG A 77 5.61 -0.84 11.63
CA ARG A 77 7.01 -1.08 11.28
C ARG A 77 7.22 -2.57 11.07
N TYR A 78 7.98 -2.90 10.03
CA TYR A 78 8.29 -4.28 9.68
C TYR A 78 9.76 -4.47 9.36
N VAL A 79 10.32 -5.60 9.77
CA VAL A 79 11.66 -6.04 9.40
C VAL A 79 11.57 -7.21 8.42
N GLY A 80 12.35 -7.14 7.34
CA GLY A 80 12.70 -8.27 6.49
C GLY A 80 14.16 -8.65 6.70
N THR A 81 14.71 -9.56 5.89
CA THR A 81 16.07 -10.11 6.09
C THR A 81 17.16 -9.05 6.36
N LYS A 82 17.08 -7.86 5.76
CA LYS A 82 18.04 -6.75 5.98
C LYS A 82 17.45 -5.33 5.88
N ASP A 83 16.13 -5.20 5.74
CA ASP A 83 15.49 -3.92 5.45
C ASP A 83 14.34 -3.65 6.43
N LEU A 84 14.23 -2.37 6.83
CA LEU A 84 13.10 -1.83 7.57
C LEU A 84 12.05 -1.29 6.59
N TYR A 85 10.80 -1.66 6.80
CA TYR A 85 9.65 -1.20 6.04
C TYR A 85 8.65 -0.46 6.94
N LEU A 86 8.11 0.65 6.44
CA LEU A 86 7.04 1.40 7.11
C LEU A 86 5.75 1.28 6.29
N LEU A 87 4.71 0.70 6.89
CA LEU A 87 3.35 0.69 6.36
C LEU A 87 2.56 1.82 7.03
N LEU A 88 2.18 2.81 6.25
CA LEU A 88 1.49 4.01 6.72
C LEU A 88 0.10 4.09 6.10
N GLY A 89 -0.93 4.20 6.94
CA GLY A 89 -2.31 4.41 6.51
C GLY A 89 -2.78 5.80 6.92
N HIS A 90 -3.49 6.50 6.02
CA HIS A 90 -4.15 7.76 6.32
C HIS A 90 -5.59 7.71 5.80
N LYS A 91 -6.56 7.73 6.72
CA LYS A 91 -7.98 7.82 6.41
C LYS A 91 -8.38 9.29 6.29
N ALA A 92 -8.94 9.65 5.15
CA ALA A 92 -9.52 10.96 4.86
C ALA A 92 -10.89 10.74 4.22
N ASP A 93 -11.94 11.24 4.87
CA ASP A 93 -13.33 11.03 4.46
C ASP A 93 -13.64 9.55 4.17
N ASP A 94 -14.02 9.24 2.94
CA ASP A 94 -14.37 7.89 2.47
C ASP A 94 -13.16 7.09 1.95
N SER A 95 -11.98 7.72 1.90
CA SER A 95 -10.76 7.15 1.33
C SER A 95 -9.74 6.77 2.40
N LEU A 96 -9.05 5.66 2.17
CA LEU A 96 -7.88 5.21 2.90
C LEU A 96 -6.69 5.17 1.93
N VAL A 97 -5.71 6.04 2.17
CA VAL A 97 -4.44 6.02 1.45
C VAL A 97 -3.45 5.18 2.25
N ILE A 98 -2.91 4.14 1.64
CA ILE A 98 -1.90 3.26 2.25
C ILE A 98 -0.60 3.42 1.48
N ASN A 99 0.49 3.61 2.21
CA ASN A 99 1.84 3.73 1.67
C ASN A 99 2.73 2.64 2.27
N LEU A 100 3.64 2.10 1.47
CA LEU A 100 4.72 1.25 1.93
C LEU A 100 6.04 1.90 1.55
N LEU A 101 6.94 2.06 2.52
CA LEU A 101 8.28 2.62 2.33
C LEU A 101 9.33 1.58 2.72
N ASN A 102 10.35 1.36 1.89
CA ASN A 102 11.58 0.69 2.31
C ASN A 102 12.60 1.75 2.75
N ASN A 103 13.06 1.69 4.00
CA ASN A 103 13.95 2.70 4.57
C ASN A 103 15.36 2.66 3.95
N HIS A 104 15.83 1.51 3.46
CA HIS A 104 17.15 1.39 2.86
C HIS A 104 17.15 1.93 1.42
N THR A 105 16.28 1.39 0.56
CA THR A 105 16.23 1.78 -0.86
C THR A 105 15.52 3.11 -1.11
N LYS A 106 14.80 3.63 -0.10
CA LYS A 106 13.91 4.80 -0.18
C LYS A 106 12.78 4.63 -1.20
N SER A 107 12.50 3.40 -1.65
CA SER A 107 11.37 3.13 -2.54
C SER A 107 10.06 3.29 -1.78
N VAL A 108 9.08 3.92 -2.44
CA VAL A 108 7.74 4.14 -1.92
C VAL A 108 6.71 3.73 -2.96
N SER A 109 5.65 3.10 -2.50
CA SER A 109 4.45 2.79 -3.28
C SER A 109 3.22 3.23 -2.48
N ASN A 110 2.10 3.42 -3.17
CA ASN A 110 0.86 3.76 -2.52
C ASN A 110 -0.34 3.19 -3.27
N ILE A 111 -1.43 3.00 -2.53
CA ILE A 111 -2.76 2.71 -3.06
C ILE A 111 -3.78 3.57 -2.34
N CYS A 112 -4.84 3.94 -3.06
CA CYS A 112 -6.04 4.52 -2.48
C CYS A 112 -7.20 3.51 -2.59
N MET A 113 -7.93 3.37 -1.48
CA MET A 113 -9.04 2.44 -1.34
C MET A 113 -10.21 3.11 -0.62
N GLU A 114 -11.43 2.65 -0.88
CA GLU A 114 -12.64 3.13 -0.22
C GLU A 114 -13.17 2.03 0.71
N PRO A 115 -12.89 2.09 2.03
CA PRO A 115 -13.22 1.00 2.95
C PRO A 115 -14.71 0.67 2.95
N GLU A 116 -15.58 1.67 2.79
CA GLU A 116 -17.04 1.49 2.82
C GLU A 116 -17.56 0.65 1.64
N LEU A 117 -16.87 0.67 0.50
CA LEU A 117 -17.22 -0.14 -0.68
C LEU A 117 -16.60 -1.55 -0.65
N LEU A 118 -15.43 -1.69 -0.03
CA LEU A 118 -14.64 -2.91 -0.09
C LEU A 118 -14.94 -3.89 1.07
N VAL A 119 -15.35 -3.35 2.22
CA VAL A 119 -15.66 -4.15 3.41
C VAL A 119 -17.17 -4.09 3.67
N GLN A 120 -17.83 -5.25 3.68
CA GLN A 120 -19.26 -5.33 3.95
C GLN A 120 -19.54 -5.51 5.44
N GLU A 121 -18.83 -6.41 6.09
CA GLU A 121 -19.03 -6.76 7.50
C GLU A 121 -17.74 -6.64 8.29
N LEU A 122 -17.84 -6.33 9.59
CA LEU A 122 -16.66 -6.30 10.48
C LEU A 122 -16.26 -7.68 11.01
N ASN A 123 -17.18 -8.64 10.94
CA ASN A 123 -17.04 -9.98 11.48
C ASN A 123 -17.51 -11.03 10.48
N GLY A 124 -17.01 -12.26 10.62
CA GLY A 124 -17.33 -13.37 9.74
C GLY A 124 -16.09 -13.94 9.06
N ASP A 125 -16.31 -14.76 8.03
CA ASP A 125 -15.20 -15.23 7.21
C ASP A 125 -14.70 -14.14 6.26
N ILE A 126 -13.55 -14.36 5.62
CA ILE A 126 -12.94 -13.38 4.71
C ILE A 126 -13.87 -12.99 3.54
N LYS A 127 -14.71 -13.91 3.06
CA LYS A 127 -15.60 -13.69 1.91
C LYS A 127 -16.81 -12.84 2.29
N THR A 128 -17.26 -12.97 3.54
CA THR A 128 -18.33 -12.16 4.13
C THR A 128 -17.82 -10.76 4.44
N ILE A 129 -16.63 -10.67 5.03
CA ILE A 129 -15.99 -9.40 5.37
C ILE A 129 -15.65 -8.59 4.11
N MET A 130 -15.01 -9.23 3.11
CA MET A 130 -14.57 -8.63 1.86
C MET A 130 -14.93 -9.53 0.65
N PRO A 131 -16.11 -9.35 0.04
CA PRO A 131 -16.55 -10.21 -1.06
C PRO A 131 -15.63 -10.18 -2.28
N THR A 132 -14.97 -9.05 -2.54
CA THR A 132 -14.00 -8.85 -3.63
C THR A 132 -12.55 -8.99 -3.16
N VAL A 133 -12.30 -9.84 -2.15
CA VAL A 133 -10.95 -10.02 -1.60
C VAL A 133 -9.89 -10.42 -2.66
N PRO A 134 -10.18 -11.20 -3.72
CA PRO A 134 -9.18 -11.49 -4.75
C PRO A 134 -8.68 -10.23 -5.46
N GLU A 135 -9.58 -9.29 -5.78
CA GLU A 135 -9.24 -8.02 -6.40
C GLU A 135 -8.47 -7.13 -5.43
N ILE A 136 -8.88 -7.07 -4.17
CA ILE A 136 -8.20 -6.29 -3.12
C ILE A 136 -6.76 -6.80 -2.93
N VAL A 137 -6.57 -8.13 -2.84
CA VAL A 137 -5.24 -8.76 -2.76
C VAL A 137 -4.40 -8.45 -4.00
N HIS A 138 -5.00 -8.52 -5.18
CA HIS A 138 -4.27 -8.22 -6.42
C HIS A 138 -3.72 -6.79 -6.38
N ARG A 139 -4.53 -5.81 -5.98
CA ARG A 139 -4.10 -4.41 -5.82
C ARG A 139 -3.00 -4.27 -4.77
N TYR A 140 -3.17 -4.87 -3.59
CA TYR A 140 -2.13 -4.89 -2.55
C TYR A 140 -0.80 -5.43 -3.07
N CYS A 141 -0.81 -6.61 -3.67
CA CYS A 141 0.42 -7.24 -4.15
C CYS A 141 1.05 -6.44 -5.29
N LYS A 142 0.27 -6.02 -6.29
CA LYS A 142 0.81 -5.39 -7.52
C LYS A 142 1.12 -3.91 -7.41
N GLU A 143 0.27 -3.15 -6.75
CA GLU A 143 0.40 -1.71 -6.67
C GLU A 143 1.18 -1.28 -5.42
N LEU A 144 1.04 -1.99 -4.29
CA LEU A 144 1.67 -1.62 -3.02
C LEU A 144 2.95 -2.44 -2.73
N PHE A 145 2.90 -3.76 -2.72
CA PHE A 145 4.01 -4.56 -2.16
C PHE A 145 5.12 -4.89 -3.15
N ASP A 146 4.80 -5.43 -4.33
CA ASP A 146 5.78 -5.85 -5.34
C ASP A 146 6.79 -4.72 -5.70
N PRO A 147 6.37 -3.45 -5.90
CA PRO A 147 7.28 -2.35 -6.24
C PRO A 147 8.34 -2.06 -5.17
N VAL A 148 8.01 -2.28 -3.90
CA VAL A 148 8.87 -1.91 -2.76
C VAL A 148 9.65 -3.10 -2.21
N VAL A 149 9.01 -4.26 -2.10
CA VAL A 149 9.59 -5.47 -1.49
C VAL A 149 10.37 -6.31 -2.50
N THR A 150 9.90 -6.39 -3.75
CA THR A 150 10.55 -7.23 -4.78
C THR A 150 11.32 -6.43 -5.82
N GLY A 151 11.15 -5.11 -5.84
CA GLY A 151 11.68 -4.23 -6.88
C GLY A 151 11.04 -4.43 -8.26
N LYS A 152 9.98 -5.26 -8.36
CA LYS A 152 9.21 -5.42 -9.60
C LYS A 152 8.24 -4.26 -9.71
N LEU A 153 8.57 -3.28 -10.55
CA LEU A 153 7.62 -2.27 -10.95
C LEU A 153 6.53 -2.90 -11.83
N CYS A 154 5.28 -2.57 -11.57
CA CYS A 154 4.22 -2.77 -12.55
C CYS A 154 4.51 -1.80 -13.71
N GLU A 155 4.92 -2.32 -14.87
CA GLU A 155 5.14 -1.51 -16.07
C GLU A 155 3.79 -0.91 -16.54
N VAL A 156 3.45 0.27 -16.03
CA VAL A 156 2.36 1.08 -16.57
C VAL A 156 2.90 1.77 -17.82
N SER A 157 2.66 1.15 -18.98
CA SER A 157 2.99 1.73 -20.27
C SER A 157 2.05 2.90 -20.58
N THR A 158 2.34 4.12 -20.10
CA THR A 158 1.65 5.32 -20.59
C THR A 158 2.19 5.71 -21.96
N GLN A 159 1.58 5.19 -23.03
CA GLN A 159 1.81 5.70 -24.38
C GLN A 159 1.12 7.06 -24.52
N THR A 160 1.92 8.13 -24.53
CA THR A 160 1.43 9.44 -25.01
C THR A 160 1.41 9.38 -26.54
N ASN A 161 0.23 9.22 -27.14
CA ASN A 161 0.07 9.41 -28.59
C ASN A 161 0.26 10.89 -28.91
N GLN A 162 1.52 11.28 -29.12
CA GLN A 162 1.87 12.60 -29.60
C GLN A 162 1.43 12.70 -31.07
N THR A 163 0.20 13.18 -31.28
CA THR A 163 -0.27 13.54 -32.62
C THR A 163 0.58 14.72 -33.09
N ARG A 164 1.58 14.40 -33.93
CA ARG A 164 2.51 15.34 -34.54
C ARG A 164 1.76 16.21 -35.55
N ARG A 165 1.02 17.22 -35.10
CA ARG A 165 0.61 18.34 -35.95
C ARG A 165 1.81 19.28 -36.13
N LEU A 166 2.58 19.04 -37.19
CA LEU A 166 3.52 20.03 -37.73
C LEU A 166 2.71 21.27 -38.16
N ARG A 167 2.74 22.33 -37.35
CA ARG A 167 2.47 23.69 -37.82
C ARG A 167 3.82 24.31 -38.15
N GLU A 168 4.12 24.44 -39.44
CA GLU A 168 5.27 25.19 -39.92
C GLU A 168 5.18 26.65 -39.45
N PHE A 169 6.10 27.06 -38.59
CA PHE A 169 6.36 28.47 -38.33
C PHE A 169 7.31 28.99 -39.41
N LYS A 170 6.80 29.81 -40.35
CA LYS A 170 7.64 30.61 -41.25
C LYS A 170 8.07 31.90 -40.53
N PRO A 171 9.37 32.14 -40.30
CA PRO A 171 9.82 33.43 -39.80
C PRO A 171 9.67 34.52 -40.88
N LYS A 172 9.13 35.69 -40.50
CA LYS A 172 9.06 36.87 -41.38
C LYS A 172 10.45 37.48 -41.52
N SER A 173 10.92 37.66 -42.75
CA SER A 173 12.15 38.37 -43.09
C SER A 173 11.98 39.86 -42.83
N VAL A 174 12.79 40.41 -41.94
CA VAL A 174 12.92 41.85 -41.73
C VAL A 174 13.92 42.38 -42.75
N LYS A 175 13.50 43.29 -43.62
CA LYS A 175 14.41 44.01 -44.53
C LYS A 175 15.12 45.13 -43.76
N PRO A 176 16.44 45.30 -43.89
CA PRO A 176 17.14 46.43 -43.29
C PRO A 176 16.74 47.74 -43.99
N SER A 177 16.42 48.77 -43.19
CA SER A 177 16.26 50.14 -43.68
C SER A 177 17.62 50.82 -43.81
N PRO A 178 17.83 51.67 -44.82
CA PRO A 178 19.10 52.34 -45.03
C PRO A 178 19.17 53.69 -44.30
N TRP A 179 20.40 54.04 -43.87
CA TRP A 179 20.90 55.35 -43.40
C TRP A 179 20.65 55.72 -41.92
N PHE A 180 21.59 55.39 -41.04
CA PHE A 180 22.66 56.28 -40.55
C PHE A 180 23.82 55.44 -39.98
#